data_AF-A0A852X032-F1
#
_entry.id   AF-A0A852X032-F1
#
_cell.length_a   1.000
_cell.length_b   1.000
_cell.length_c   1.000
_cell.angle_alpha   90.00
_cell.angle_beta   90.00
_cell.angle_gamma   90.00
#
_symmetry.space_group_name_H-M   'P 1'
#
loop_
_entity.id
_entity.type
_entity.pdbx_description
1 polymer ?
#
loop_
_entity_poly.entity_id
_entity_poly.type
_entity_poly.pdbx_seq_one_letter_code
_entity_poly.pdbx_strand_id
1 'polypeptide(L)'
;MGVVSEGADPDRLRDVSGRLGADADRLDQVGEDGSALLGVLVENWTGPDLEHFSASWPGARQAIAQATETLRSMSGQLERDAADQERASEAGGGGAGAGSSSRPSSGGPGPGGGYASGDPHWTEPDDEVYGELDPEIEAAWDEMTPEEQDAVLDAIIREQAARYGIDPPDITYDSSMSSNEFGVWRDGPRELVLNPDLLDDPQMAINTIVHEMRHAGQHEMIRDANPSLIERILGTDPEYIDGEGSPEDVEAWDENFDDYQSEDNGDTFEEYWEQPVEVDARQAGRDYVDDLTPEDLEDLVEDAESQPEPSDGPTQAPGEPGPPGTEPEDPEPSPSPGPAPTPSPTS
;
A
#
# COMPACT_ATOMS: atom_id res chain seq x y z
N MET A 1 -17.39 26.09 7.42
CA MET A 1 -16.20 25.46 8.04
C MET A 1 -16.61 24.05 8.40
N GLY A 2 -16.54 23.15 7.42
CA GLY A 2 -16.64 21.72 7.68
C GLY A 2 -15.28 21.28 8.17
N VAL A 3 -15.23 20.71 9.37
CA VAL A 3 -14.06 19.98 9.85
C VAL A 3 -13.92 18.77 8.94
N VAL A 4 -12.80 18.67 8.21
CA VAL A 4 -12.41 17.43 7.56
C VAL A 4 -12.08 16.48 8.70
N SER A 5 -12.78 15.34 8.74
CA SER A 5 -12.47 14.25 9.64
C SER A 5 -11.38 13.43 8.95
N GLU A 6 -10.12 13.83 9.13
CA GLU A 6 -8.96 13.13 8.59
C GLU A 6 -8.84 11.77 9.29
N GLY A 7 -9.09 10.70 8.54
CA GLY A 7 -9.07 9.30 8.95
C GLY A 7 -9.91 8.44 8.01
N ALA A 8 -9.55 7.16 7.83
CA ALA A 8 -10.35 6.19 7.06
C ALA A 8 -11.81 6.16 7.56
N ASP A 9 -12.80 5.81 6.74
CA ASP A 9 -14.18 5.73 7.22
C ASP A 9 -14.42 4.33 7.81
N PRO A 10 -14.59 4.16 9.15
CA PRO A 10 -14.76 2.84 9.76
C PRO A 10 -15.98 2.08 9.22
N ASP A 11 -17.03 2.81 8.82
CA ASP A 11 -18.22 2.20 8.23
C ASP A 11 -17.94 1.71 6.81
N ARG A 12 -17.11 2.43 6.05
CA ARG A 12 -16.66 2.00 4.72
C ARG A 12 -15.72 0.80 4.81
N LEU A 13 -14.80 0.77 5.78
CA LEU A 13 -13.91 -0.37 6.02
C LEU A 13 -14.71 -1.65 6.36
N ARG A 14 -15.75 -1.53 7.19
CA ARG A 14 -16.67 -2.64 7.47
C ARG A 14 -17.47 -3.09 6.27
N ASP A 15 -17.95 -2.16 5.44
CA ASP A 15 -18.69 -2.50 4.22
C ASP A 15 -17.80 -3.29 3.25
N VAL A 16 -16.55 -2.87 3.05
CA VAL A 16 -15.58 -3.58 2.20
C VAL A 16 -15.23 -4.94 2.81
N SER A 17 -14.96 -5.00 4.11
CA SER A 17 -14.71 -6.27 4.81
C SER A 17 -15.87 -7.26 4.64
N GLY A 18 -17.11 -6.81 4.83
CA GLY A 18 -18.30 -7.65 4.67
C GLY A 18 -18.45 -8.19 3.24
N ARG A 19 -18.06 -7.42 2.22
CA ARG A 19 -18.05 -7.89 0.82
C ARG A 19 -16.97 -8.95 0.60
N LEU A 20 -15.75 -8.74 1.11
CA LEU A 20 -14.66 -9.72 1.02
C LEU A 20 -15.03 -11.03 1.72
N GLY A 21 -15.65 -10.96 2.91
CA GLY A 21 -16.15 -12.15 3.61
C GLY A 21 -17.22 -12.90 2.79
N ALA A 22 -18.17 -12.17 2.19
CA ALA A 22 -19.20 -12.77 1.34
C ALA A 22 -18.61 -13.42 0.07
N ASP A 23 -17.59 -12.83 -0.52
CA ASP A 23 -16.89 -13.39 -1.68
C ASP A 23 -16.07 -14.63 -1.31
N ALA A 24 -15.44 -14.65 -0.13
CA ALA A 24 -14.76 -15.82 0.41
C ALA A 24 -15.73 -17.01 0.60
N ASP A 25 -16.91 -16.77 1.19
CA ASP A 25 -17.93 -17.80 1.36
C ASP A 25 -18.44 -18.34 0.02
N ARG A 26 -18.55 -17.46 -0.99
CA ARG A 26 -18.92 -17.86 -2.34
C ARG A 26 -17.86 -18.75 -3.00
N LEU A 27 -16.58 -18.45 -2.82
CA LEU A 27 -15.48 -19.28 -3.34
C LEU A 27 -15.45 -20.65 -2.67
N ASP A 28 -15.63 -20.71 -1.35
CA ASP A 28 -15.68 -21.99 -0.64
C ASP A 28 -16.84 -22.86 -1.14
N GLN A 29 -18.02 -22.26 -1.35
CA GLN A 29 -19.18 -22.95 -1.93
C GLN A 29 -18.89 -23.49 -3.33
N VAL A 30 -18.17 -22.76 -4.18
CA VAL A 30 -17.75 -23.25 -5.51
C VAL A 30 -16.84 -24.47 -5.38
N GLY A 31 -15.93 -24.48 -4.42
CA GLY A 31 -15.07 -25.63 -4.13
C GLY A 31 -15.84 -26.86 -3.64
N GLU A 32 -16.85 -26.67 -2.79
CA GLU A 32 -17.74 -27.73 -2.32
C GLU A 32 -18.61 -28.29 -3.45
N ASP A 33 -19.29 -27.41 -4.19
CA ASP A 33 -20.18 -27.77 -5.29
C ASP A 33 -19.42 -28.52 -6.39
N GLY A 34 -18.23 -28.05 -6.76
CA GLY A 34 -17.38 -28.71 -7.74
C GLY A 34 -16.95 -30.11 -7.30
N SER A 35 -16.66 -30.30 -6.00
CA SER A 35 -16.30 -31.61 -5.45
C SER A 35 -17.49 -32.57 -5.47
N ALA A 36 -18.69 -32.07 -5.15
CA ALA A 36 -19.93 -32.86 -5.24
C ALA A 36 -20.26 -33.24 -6.69
N LEU A 37 -20.14 -32.30 -7.64
CA LEU A 37 -20.36 -32.53 -9.06
C LEU A 37 -19.35 -33.52 -9.66
N LEU A 38 -18.08 -33.47 -9.23
CA LEU A 38 -17.08 -34.45 -9.63
C LEU A 38 -17.49 -35.87 -9.19
N GLY A 39 -18.05 -36.02 -7.99
CA GLY A 39 -18.59 -37.30 -7.52
C GLY A 39 -19.65 -37.87 -8.48
N VAL A 40 -20.58 -37.02 -8.94
CA VAL A 40 -21.60 -37.41 -9.94
C VAL A 40 -20.97 -37.79 -11.28
N LEU A 41 -19.95 -37.05 -11.74
CA LEU A 41 -19.26 -37.32 -13.00
C LEU A 41 -18.52 -38.67 -12.96
N VAL A 42 -17.83 -38.97 -11.86
CA VAL A 42 -17.11 -40.25 -11.66
C VAL A 42 -18.07 -41.46 -11.68
N GLU A 43 -19.32 -41.28 -11.26
CA GLU A 43 -20.33 -42.34 -11.29
C GLU A 43 -20.95 -42.57 -12.68
N ASN A 44 -20.98 -41.55 -13.55
CA ASN A 44 -21.78 -41.55 -14.78
C ASN A 44 -20.96 -41.49 -16.08
N TRP A 45 -19.67 -41.17 -16.00
CA TRP A 45 -18.78 -41.07 -17.15
C TRP A 45 -17.49 -41.86 -16.88
N THR A 46 -16.86 -42.38 -17.92
CA THR A 46 -15.56 -43.06 -17.85
C THR A 46 -14.74 -42.70 -19.10
N GLY A 47 -13.45 -42.43 -18.91
CA GLY A 47 -12.52 -42.16 -20.01
C GLY A 47 -11.33 -41.29 -19.57
N PRO A 48 -10.31 -41.16 -20.43
CA PRO A 48 -9.06 -40.45 -20.10
C PRO A 48 -9.27 -39.00 -19.66
N ASP A 49 -10.27 -38.30 -20.22
CA ASP A 49 -10.55 -36.90 -19.88
C ASP A 49 -11.07 -36.75 -18.45
N LEU A 50 -11.93 -37.68 -18.01
CA LEU A 50 -12.43 -37.68 -16.64
C LEU A 50 -11.33 -38.08 -15.64
N GLU A 51 -10.49 -39.05 -16.00
CA GLU A 51 -9.34 -39.43 -15.18
C GLU A 51 -8.40 -38.23 -14.99
N HIS A 52 -8.09 -37.51 -16.07
CA HIS A 52 -7.27 -36.31 -16.00
C HIS A 52 -7.93 -35.20 -15.16
N PHE A 53 -9.21 -34.88 -15.41
CA PHE A 53 -9.92 -33.86 -14.66
C PHE A 53 -10.05 -34.21 -13.17
N SER A 54 -10.32 -35.48 -12.84
CA SER A 54 -10.39 -35.96 -11.46
C SER A 54 -9.03 -35.89 -10.75
N ALA A 55 -7.94 -36.10 -11.48
CA ALA A 55 -6.58 -36.00 -10.95
C ALA A 55 -6.15 -34.53 -10.74
N SER A 56 -6.63 -33.59 -11.57
CA SER A 56 -6.33 -32.16 -11.41
C SER A 56 -7.21 -31.46 -10.37
N TRP A 57 -8.41 -31.98 -10.08
CA TRP A 57 -9.37 -31.36 -9.18
C TRP A 57 -8.84 -31.06 -7.76
N PRO A 58 -8.06 -31.94 -7.09
CA PRO A 58 -7.50 -31.63 -5.79
C PRO A 58 -6.63 -30.36 -5.77
N GLY A 59 -5.85 -30.12 -6.82
CA GLY A 59 -5.06 -28.90 -6.95
C GLY A 59 -5.93 -27.66 -7.12
N ALA A 60 -6.99 -27.74 -7.93
CA ALA A 60 -7.95 -26.65 -8.06
C ALA A 60 -8.69 -26.37 -6.75
N ARG A 61 -9.06 -27.41 -5.99
CA ARG A 61 -9.72 -27.26 -4.67
C ARG A 61 -8.79 -26.58 -3.65
N GLN A 62 -7.51 -26.90 -3.69
CA GLN A 62 -6.50 -26.26 -2.84
C GLN A 62 -6.32 -24.78 -3.19
N ALA A 63 -6.23 -24.43 -4.48
CA ALA A 63 -6.15 -23.04 -4.92
C ALA A 63 -7.39 -22.21 -4.50
N ILE A 64 -8.59 -22.79 -4.61
CA ILE A 64 -9.83 -22.16 -4.12
C ILE A 64 -9.79 -21.94 -2.61
N ALA A 65 -9.25 -22.91 -1.85
CA ALA A 65 -9.11 -22.79 -0.40
C ALA A 65 -8.12 -21.68 -0.01
N GLN A 66 -6.99 -21.58 -0.70
CA GLN A 66 -5.99 -20.53 -0.47
C GLN A 66 -6.59 -19.14 -0.73
N ALA A 67 -7.25 -18.94 -1.87
CA ALA A 67 -7.91 -17.67 -2.18
C ALA A 67 -9.00 -17.30 -1.15
N THR A 68 -9.71 -18.29 -0.62
CA THR A 68 -10.70 -18.10 0.45
C THR A 68 -10.03 -17.62 1.74
N GLU A 69 -8.89 -18.19 2.11
CA GLU A 69 -8.11 -17.79 3.29
C GLU A 69 -7.59 -16.35 3.14
N THR A 70 -7.07 -15.98 1.97
CA THR A 70 -6.59 -14.61 1.68
C THR A 70 -7.70 -13.58 1.87
N LEU A 71 -8.88 -13.80 1.28
CA LEU A 71 -10.02 -12.88 1.42
C LEU A 71 -10.50 -12.77 2.87
N ARG A 72 -10.47 -13.87 3.63
CA ARG A 72 -10.80 -13.87 5.07
C ARG A 72 -9.76 -13.11 5.90
N SER A 73 -8.48 -13.25 5.57
CA SER A 73 -7.39 -12.51 6.22
C SER A 73 -7.56 -11.01 6.00
N MET A 74 -7.74 -10.57 4.75
CA MET A 74 -7.97 -9.17 4.38
C MET A 74 -9.24 -8.60 5.04
N SER A 75 -10.35 -9.35 5.04
CA SER A 75 -11.57 -8.99 5.74
C SER A 75 -11.33 -8.79 7.25
N GLY A 76 -10.57 -9.70 7.88
CA GLY A 76 -10.23 -9.59 9.29
C GLY A 76 -9.31 -8.40 9.63
N GLN A 77 -8.40 -8.01 8.73
CA GLN A 77 -7.56 -6.82 8.88
C GLN A 77 -8.40 -5.55 8.85
N LEU A 78 -9.25 -5.38 7.83
CA LEU A 78 -10.14 -4.22 7.72
C LEU A 78 -11.10 -4.05 8.91
N GLU A 79 -11.55 -5.16 9.53
CA GLU A 79 -12.35 -5.09 10.76
C GLU A 79 -11.55 -4.58 11.97
N ARG A 80 -10.27 -4.95 12.06
CA ARG A 80 -9.37 -4.47 13.11
C ARG A 80 -9.08 -3.00 12.92
N ASP A 81 -8.72 -2.58 11.71
CA ASP A 81 -8.43 -1.18 11.37
C ASP A 81 -9.63 -0.27 11.71
N ALA A 82 -10.84 -0.68 11.32
CA ALA A 82 -12.08 0.02 11.69
C ALA A 82 -12.27 0.14 13.21
N ALA A 83 -11.96 -0.92 13.97
CA ALA A 83 -12.08 -0.91 15.42
C ALA A 83 -11.00 -0.05 16.10
N ASP A 84 -9.78 -0.07 15.59
CA ASP A 84 -8.64 0.72 16.09
C ASP A 84 -8.90 2.22 15.90
N GLN A 85 -9.44 2.59 14.75
CA GLN A 85 -9.80 3.97 14.46
C GLN A 85 -10.94 4.51 15.35
N GLU A 86 -11.94 3.69 15.65
CA GLU A 86 -12.99 4.07 16.60
C GLU A 86 -12.44 4.25 18.02
N ARG A 87 -11.55 3.35 18.47
CA ARG A 87 -10.91 3.49 19.79
C ARG A 87 -10.03 4.74 19.86
N ALA A 88 -9.30 5.07 18.80
CA ALA A 88 -8.53 6.32 18.70
C ALA A 88 -9.45 7.56 18.76
N SER A 89 -10.60 7.50 18.07
CA SER A 89 -11.60 8.58 18.06
C SER A 89 -12.28 8.77 19.42
N GLU A 90 -12.54 7.69 20.17
CA GLU A 90 -13.09 7.74 21.53
C GLU A 90 -12.08 8.29 22.55
N ALA A 91 -10.79 8.00 22.37
CA ALA A 91 -9.72 8.49 23.26
C ALA A 91 -9.44 10.01 23.07
N GLY A 92 -9.66 10.56 21.88
CA GLY A 92 -9.48 11.99 21.57
C GLY A 92 -10.62 12.93 22.04
N GLY A 93 -11.75 12.39 22.50
CA GLY A 93 -13.00 13.16 22.72
C GLY A 93 -13.27 13.70 24.13
N GLY A 94 -12.33 13.64 25.08
CA GLY A 94 -12.57 13.98 26.51
C GLY A 94 -11.84 15.22 27.03
N GLY A 95 -12.50 16.39 27.06
CA GLY A 95 -11.90 17.66 27.52
C GLY A 95 -12.03 18.02 29.02
N ALA A 96 -11.03 18.82 29.47
CA ALA A 96 -11.04 19.92 30.45
C ALA A 96 -10.85 19.68 31.99
N GLY A 97 -9.84 20.36 32.56
CA GLY A 97 -9.68 20.52 34.02
C GLY A 97 -8.46 21.28 34.59
N ALA A 98 -8.26 22.55 34.20
CA ALA A 98 -7.73 23.69 34.99
C ALA A 98 -6.39 23.64 35.78
N GLY A 99 -5.50 24.62 35.50
CA GLY A 99 -4.40 24.98 36.40
C GLY A 99 -3.48 26.12 35.93
N SER A 100 -3.99 27.34 35.82
CA SER A 100 -3.24 28.57 35.51
C SER A 100 -2.19 28.93 36.59
N SER A 101 -0.99 29.37 36.21
CA SER A 101 -0.45 30.68 36.65
C SER A 101 0.85 31.13 35.94
N SER A 102 0.78 32.36 35.42
CA SER A 102 1.81 33.42 35.45
C SER A 102 3.04 33.41 34.51
N ARG A 103 2.96 34.26 33.48
CA ARG A 103 4.06 35.04 32.84
C ARG A 103 4.38 36.30 33.70
N PRO A 104 5.52 37.06 33.57
CA PRO A 104 5.97 37.64 32.28
C PRO A 104 7.47 38.06 32.05
N SER A 105 7.75 38.42 30.79
CA SER A 105 8.76 39.40 30.24
C SER A 105 10.27 39.03 30.31
N SER A 106 11.16 39.36 29.36
CA SER A 106 11.19 40.33 28.24
C SER A 106 12.49 40.19 27.39
N GLY A 107 12.43 40.46 26.07
CA GLY A 107 13.53 41.08 25.27
C GLY A 107 14.37 40.19 24.31
N GLY A 108 14.28 40.40 22.98
CA GLY A 108 15.14 39.80 21.93
C GLY A 108 16.43 40.60 21.61
N PRO A 109 17.12 40.46 20.44
CA PRO A 109 16.91 39.54 19.29
C PRO A 109 18.18 38.78 18.76
N GLY A 110 17.97 37.54 18.25
CA GLY A 110 18.75 36.78 17.23
C GLY A 110 20.10 36.15 17.62
N PRO A 111 20.68 35.22 16.82
CA PRO A 111 20.14 34.23 15.86
C PRO A 111 20.49 32.77 16.27
N GLY A 112 19.86 31.77 15.65
CA GLY A 112 20.23 30.35 15.82
C GLY A 112 19.13 29.54 16.50
N GLY A 113 18.27 28.90 15.70
CA GLY A 113 17.38 27.86 16.15
C GLY A 113 18.18 26.59 16.43
N GLY A 114 18.84 26.55 17.58
CA GLY A 114 19.30 25.30 18.15
C GLY A 114 18.09 24.53 18.67
N TYR A 115 17.84 23.37 18.07
CA TYR A 115 16.88 22.39 18.58
C TYR A 115 17.27 22.05 20.02
N ALA A 116 16.33 22.26 20.93
CA ALA A 116 16.54 22.04 22.36
C ALA A 116 16.69 20.53 22.61
N SER A 117 17.83 20.17 23.19
CA SER A 117 18.20 18.81 23.58
C SER A 117 17.12 18.14 24.42
N GLY A 118 16.60 17.00 23.95
CA GLY A 118 15.53 16.29 24.66
C GLY A 118 15.12 14.90 24.15
N ASP A 119 15.41 14.51 22.91
CA ASP A 119 15.09 13.18 22.37
C ASP A 119 16.34 12.49 21.81
N PRO A 120 16.60 11.19 22.13
CA PRO A 120 17.70 10.44 21.56
C PRO A 120 17.21 9.66 20.33
N HIS A 121 17.31 10.22 19.13
CA HIS A 121 17.23 9.40 17.91
C HIS A 121 17.90 10.04 16.69
N TRP A 122 17.80 11.35 16.48
CA TRP A 122 18.41 11.97 15.29
C TRP A 122 19.86 12.38 15.55
N THR A 123 20.76 11.41 15.35
CA THR A 123 22.12 11.68 14.86
C THR A 123 22.04 11.72 13.33
N GLU A 124 22.99 12.38 12.67
CA GLU A 124 23.13 12.40 11.20
C GLU A 124 22.86 11.01 10.59
N PRO A 125 22.29 10.92 9.37
CA PRO A 125 22.06 9.64 8.71
C PRO A 125 23.31 8.76 8.77
N ASP A 126 23.13 7.47 9.08
CA ASP A 126 24.26 6.55 9.04
C ASP A 126 24.56 6.26 7.57
N ASP A 127 25.58 6.92 7.02
CA ASP A 127 25.97 6.78 5.61
C ASP A 127 26.26 5.32 5.23
N GLU A 128 26.68 4.46 6.18
CA GLU A 128 26.88 3.03 5.92
C GLU A 128 25.55 2.31 5.56
N VAL A 129 24.43 2.89 5.99
CA VAL A 129 23.07 2.35 5.85
C VAL A 129 22.30 3.07 4.75
N TYR A 130 22.39 4.39 4.66
CA TYR A 130 21.54 5.22 3.78
C TYR A 130 22.27 5.78 2.55
N GLY A 131 23.59 5.63 2.48
CA GLY A 131 24.46 6.13 1.42
C GLY A 131 25.02 7.49 1.78
N GLU A 132 25.93 8.04 0.98
CA GLU A 132 26.51 9.38 1.13
C GLU A 132 26.18 10.22 -0.11
N LEU A 133 25.27 11.19 0.02
CA LEU A 133 24.86 12.02 -1.11
C LEU A 133 25.97 12.99 -1.50
N ASP A 134 26.20 13.20 -2.81
CA ASP A 134 27.18 14.19 -3.26
C ASP A 134 26.81 15.60 -2.74
N PRO A 135 27.70 16.32 -2.04
CA PRO A 135 27.41 17.66 -1.54
C PRO A 135 27.01 18.69 -2.62
N GLU A 136 27.37 18.45 -3.89
CA GLU A 136 26.91 19.26 -5.02
C GLU A 136 25.42 19.03 -5.31
N ILE A 137 24.92 17.80 -5.13
CA ILE A 137 23.50 17.46 -5.23
C ILE A 137 22.74 18.07 -4.06
N GLU A 138 23.24 17.96 -2.83
CA GLU A 138 22.63 18.62 -1.65
C GLU A 138 22.48 20.13 -1.88
N ALA A 139 23.54 20.78 -2.37
CA ALA A 139 23.52 22.21 -2.64
C ALA A 139 22.55 22.58 -3.77
N ALA A 140 22.44 21.75 -4.81
CA ALA A 140 21.48 21.94 -5.88
C ALA A 140 20.04 21.78 -5.39
N TRP A 141 19.78 20.76 -4.57
CA TRP A 141 18.49 20.48 -3.95
C TRP A 141 18.01 21.63 -3.04
N ASP A 142 18.92 22.21 -2.25
CA ASP A 142 18.65 23.37 -1.39
C ASP A 142 18.25 24.64 -2.17
N GLU A 143 18.65 24.72 -3.45
CA GLU A 143 18.28 25.82 -4.34
C GLU A 143 16.92 25.61 -5.03
N MET A 144 16.41 24.37 -5.05
CA MET A 144 15.11 24.01 -5.62
C MET A 144 13.95 24.50 -4.74
N THR A 145 12.83 24.81 -5.39
CA THR A 145 11.55 25.00 -4.72
C THR A 145 10.97 23.64 -4.28
N PRO A 146 10.08 23.61 -3.27
CA PRO A 146 9.41 22.37 -2.89
C PRO A 146 8.69 21.68 -4.06
N GLU A 147 8.14 22.45 -4.99
CA GLU A 147 7.49 21.92 -6.19
C GLU A 147 8.51 21.27 -7.17
N GLU A 148 9.71 21.84 -7.30
CA GLU A 148 10.78 21.24 -8.11
C GLU A 148 11.34 19.97 -7.44
N GLN A 149 11.48 19.97 -6.11
CA GLN A 149 11.89 18.79 -5.34
C GLN A 149 10.89 17.65 -5.51
N ASP A 150 9.58 17.92 -5.36
CA ASP A 150 8.50 16.96 -5.58
C ASP A 150 8.54 16.37 -7.02
N ALA A 151 8.78 17.23 -8.03
CA ALA A 151 8.86 16.78 -9.41
C ALA A 151 10.09 15.90 -9.70
N VAL A 152 11.22 16.16 -9.03
CA VAL A 152 12.41 15.27 -9.08
C VAL A 152 12.10 13.93 -8.42
N LEU A 153 11.44 13.91 -7.25
CA LEU A 153 11.03 12.68 -6.59
C LEU A 153 10.07 11.84 -7.47
N ASP A 154 9.13 12.49 -8.14
CA ASP A 154 8.24 11.85 -9.11
C ASP A 154 9.01 11.27 -10.32
N ALA A 155 10.06 11.96 -10.79
CA ALA A 155 10.93 11.43 -11.83
C ALA A 155 11.69 10.17 -11.38
N ILE A 156 12.20 10.14 -10.14
CA ILE A 156 12.82 8.95 -9.54
C ILE A 156 11.82 7.79 -9.46
N ILE A 157 10.59 8.05 -9.01
CA ILE A 157 9.53 7.02 -8.96
C ILE A 157 9.25 6.45 -10.34
N ARG A 158 9.16 7.30 -11.37
CA ARG A 158 8.96 6.87 -12.75
C ARG A 158 10.13 6.03 -13.27
N GLU A 159 11.35 6.41 -12.94
CA GLU A 159 12.54 5.60 -13.28
C GLU A 159 12.48 4.21 -12.61
N GLN A 160 12.22 4.15 -11.29
CA GLN A 160 12.12 2.88 -10.57
C GLN A 160 10.94 2.03 -11.07
N ALA A 161 9.79 2.64 -11.33
CA ALA A 161 8.63 1.95 -11.89
C ALA A 161 8.94 1.35 -13.26
N ALA A 162 9.62 2.10 -14.13
CA ALA A 162 10.07 1.62 -15.43
C ALA A 162 11.09 0.48 -15.32
N ARG A 163 11.99 0.55 -14.32
CA ARG A 163 12.97 -0.51 -14.01
C ARG A 163 12.29 -1.83 -13.66
N TYR A 164 11.19 -1.76 -12.91
CA TYR A 164 10.43 -2.95 -12.48
C TYR A 164 9.27 -3.33 -13.40
N GLY A 165 9.02 -2.57 -14.48
CA GLY A 165 7.93 -2.84 -15.42
C GLY A 165 6.53 -2.58 -14.84
N ILE A 166 6.42 -1.78 -13.78
CA ILE A 166 5.16 -1.42 -13.14
C ILE A 166 4.68 -0.04 -13.58
N ASP A 167 3.37 0.21 -13.47
CA ASP A 167 2.83 1.57 -13.62
C ASP A 167 3.34 2.44 -12.45
N PRO A 168 3.80 3.68 -12.71
CA PRO A 168 4.30 4.55 -11.67
C PRO A 168 3.17 4.92 -10.70
N PRO A 169 3.34 4.73 -9.37
CA PRO A 169 2.37 5.16 -8.38
C PRO A 169 2.36 6.69 -8.24
N ASP A 170 1.21 7.24 -7.88
CA ASP A 170 1.13 8.62 -7.37
C ASP A 170 1.70 8.66 -5.94
N ILE A 171 2.28 9.81 -5.55
CA ILE A 171 2.72 10.06 -4.17
C ILE A 171 1.53 10.49 -3.31
N THR A 172 1.27 9.76 -2.23
CA THR A 172 0.37 10.18 -1.16
C THR A 172 1.18 10.69 0.04
N TYR A 173 1.08 11.97 0.36
CA TYR A 173 1.67 12.52 1.59
C TYR A 173 0.74 12.35 2.79
N ASP A 174 1.21 11.67 3.84
CA ASP A 174 0.45 11.43 5.07
C ASP A 174 1.25 11.85 6.31
N SER A 175 0.97 13.07 6.81
CA SER A 175 1.58 13.60 8.04
C SER A 175 1.04 12.94 9.33
N SER A 176 0.13 11.97 9.23
CA SER A 176 -0.37 11.21 10.38
C SER A 176 0.42 9.94 10.65
N MET A 177 1.34 9.58 9.76
CA MET A 177 2.33 8.51 9.97
C MET A 177 3.14 8.77 11.25
N SER A 178 3.63 7.69 11.86
CA SER A 178 4.43 7.84 13.06
C SER A 178 5.73 8.59 12.77
N SER A 179 6.29 9.26 13.78
CA SER A 179 7.49 10.09 13.63
C SER A 179 8.77 9.32 13.28
N ASN A 180 8.68 8.00 13.13
CA ASN A 180 9.76 7.09 12.76
C ASN A 180 9.47 6.31 11.46
N GLU A 181 8.34 6.54 10.79
CA GLU A 181 8.01 5.97 9.49
C GLU A 181 8.18 7.06 8.42
N PHE A 182 9.16 6.90 7.54
CA PHE A 182 9.46 7.85 6.46
C PHE A 182 8.57 7.61 5.23
N GLY A 183 8.22 6.35 4.98
CA GLY A 183 7.36 5.94 3.88
C GLY A 183 6.84 4.53 4.08
N VAL A 184 5.93 4.14 3.20
CA VAL A 184 5.46 2.76 3.07
C VAL A 184 4.95 2.51 1.65
N TRP A 185 5.42 1.42 1.05
CA TRP A 185 4.77 0.81 -0.10
C TRP A 185 3.59 -0.07 0.32
N ARG A 186 2.41 0.19 -0.25
CA ARG A 186 1.22 -0.63 -0.04
C ARG A 186 0.92 -1.44 -1.30
N ASP A 187 1.29 -2.71 -1.28
CA ASP A 187 1.21 -3.60 -2.44
C ASP A 187 -0.22 -3.81 -2.98
N GLY A 188 -1.19 -4.00 -2.08
CA GLY A 188 -2.60 -4.21 -2.45
C GLY A 188 -3.19 -3.06 -3.28
N PRO A 189 -3.17 -1.80 -2.78
CA PRO A 189 -3.62 -0.63 -3.54
C PRO A 189 -2.60 -0.13 -4.58
N ARG A 190 -1.35 -0.63 -4.56
CA ARG A 190 -0.21 -0.13 -5.34
C ARG A 190 0.02 1.36 -5.10
N GLU A 191 0.14 1.73 -3.83
CA GLU A 191 0.23 3.11 -3.36
C GLU A 191 1.57 3.34 -2.65
N LEU A 192 2.24 4.44 -3.00
CA LEU A 192 3.39 4.95 -2.26
C LEU A 192 2.91 6.04 -1.30
N VAL A 193 3.12 5.82 -0.01
CA VAL A 193 2.78 6.80 1.03
C VAL A 193 4.05 7.31 1.68
N LEU A 194 4.17 8.62 1.80
CA LEU A 194 5.35 9.30 2.33
C LEU A 194 4.99 10.20 3.51
N ASN A 195 5.86 10.25 4.51
CA ASN A 195 5.73 11.15 5.64
C ASN A 195 6.41 12.50 5.32
N PRO A 196 5.65 13.56 4.99
CA PRO A 196 6.24 14.83 4.57
C PRO A 196 7.09 15.50 5.67
N ASP A 197 6.86 15.18 6.95
CA ASP A 197 7.58 15.80 8.07
C ASP A 197 9.02 15.25 8.24
N LEU A 198 9.38 14.19 7.51
CA LEU A 198 10.67 13.51 7.62
C LEU A 198 11.52 13.55 6.33
N LEU A 199 11.07 14.29 5.30
CA LEU A 199 11.71 14.34 3.98
C LEU A 199 12.38 15.69 3.67
N ASP A 200 12.63 16.51 4.69
CA ASP A 200 13.36 17.78 4.54
C ASP A 200 14.82 17.55 4.10
N ASP A 201 15.38 16.39 4.42
CA ASP A 201 16.75 16.00 4.06
C ASP A 201 16.75 15.24 2.71
N PRO A 202 17.51 15.70 1.70
CA PRO A 202 17.48 15.11 0.35
C PRO A 202 17.97 13.66 0.30
N GLN A 203 19.00 13.33 1.08
CA GLN A 203 19.55 11.98 1.16
C GLN A 203 18.47 11.02 1.68
N MET A 204 17.80 11.38 2.77
CA MET A 204 16.72 10.59 3.33
C MET A 204 15.49 10.52 2.43
N ALA A 205 15.14 11.62 1.74
CA ALA A 205 14.01 11.65 0.83
C ALA A 205 14.20 10.70 -0.36
N ILE A 206 15.36 10.79 -1.01
CA ILE A 206 15.74 9.93 -2.16
C ILE A 206 15.84 8.48 -1.71
N ASN A 207 16.55 8.20 -0.61
CA ASN A 207 16.72 6.84 -0.08
C ASN A 207 15.36 6.18 0.22
N THR A 208 14.47 6.91 0.90
CA THR A 208 13.14 6.39 1.27
C THR A 208 12.35 6.02 0.03
N ILE A 209 12.27 6.89 -0.97
CA ILE A 209 11.50 6.59 -2.18
C ILE A 209 12.05 5.37 -2.91
N VAL A 210 13.36 5.25 -3.05
CA VAL A 210 13.97 4.09 -3.70
C VAL A 210 13.75 2.82 -2.87
N HIS A 211 13.82 2.91 -1.54
CA HIS A 211 13.51 1.81 -0.63
C HIS A 211 12.07 1.32 -0.82
N GLU A 212 11.08 2.22 -0.78
CA GLU A 212 9.67 1.84 -0.96
C GLU A 212 9.40 1.31 -2.37
N MET A 213 9.98 1.93 -3.40
CA MET A 213 9.88 1.44 -4.77
C MET A 213 10.58 0.09 -4.95
N ARG A 214 11.59 -0.22 -4.12
CA ARG A 214 12.21 -1.54 -4.11
C ARG A 214 11.27 -2.61 -3.57
N HIS A 215 10.49 -2.32 -2.52
CA HIS A 215 9.40 -3.22 -2.09
C HIS A 215 8.37 -3.43 -3.20
N ALA A 216 8.02 -2.38 -3.94
CA ALA A 216 7.15 -2.50 -5.12
C ALA A 216 7.74 -3.45 -6.18
N GLY A 217 9.03 -3.31 -6.47
CA GLY A 217 9.78 -4.18 -7.38
C GLY A 217 9.85 -5.62 -6.91
N GLN A 218 10.13 -5.87 -5.62
CA GLN A 218 10.16 -7.21 -5.03
C GLN A 218 8.82 -7.92 -5.18
N HIS A 219 7.71 -7.25 -4.83
CA HIS A 219 6.37 -7.82 -5.03
C HIS A 219 6.07 -8.14 -6.50
N GLU A 220 6.51 -7.31 -7.44
CA GLU A 220 6.32 -7.59 -8.86
C GLU A 220 7.18 -8.77 -9.33
N MET A 221 8.45 -8.82 -8.96
CA MET A 221 9.32 -9.95 -9.28
C MET A 221 8.80 -11.27 -8.71
N ILE A 222 8.20 -11.25 -7.51
CA ILE A 222 7.54 -12.43 -6.94
C ILE A 222 6.34 -12.87 -7.80
N ARG A 223 5.49 -11.94 -8.25
CA ARG A 223 4.35 -12.27 -9.13
C ARG A 223 4.80 -12.86 -10.45
N ASP A 224 5.81 -12.26 -11.07
CA ASP A 224 6.36 -12.70 -12.35
C ASP A 224 7.08 -14.05 -12.24
N ALA A 225 7.73 -14.34 -11.12
CA ALA A 225 8.34 -15.63 -10.84
C ALA A 225 7.31 -16.72 -10.49
N ASN A 226 6.13 -16.33 -9.98
CA ASN A 226 5.08 -17.23 -9.54
C ASN A 226 3.77 -17.12 -10.36
N PRO A 227 3.81 -17.33 -11.70
CA PRO A 227 2.60 -17.27 -12.51
C PRO A 227 1.63 -18.36 -12.07
N SER A 228 0.35 -18.02 -11.99
CA SER A 228 -0.72 -18.93 -11.61
C SER A 228 -0.82 -20.13 -12.56
N LEU A 229 -1.50 -21.20 -12.13
CA LEU A 229 -1.72 -22.37 -12.98
C LEU A 229 -2.41 -22.00 -14.32
N ILE A 230 -3.32 -21.01 -14.31
CA ILE A 230 -4.03 -20.57 -15.51
C ILE A 230 -3.05 -19.87 -16.46
N GLU A 231 -2.19 -19.00 -15.97
CA GLU A 231 -1.17 -18.29 -16.77
C GLU A 231 -0.15 -19.26 -17.36
N ARG A 232 0.32 -20.23 -16.56
CA ARG A 232 1.21 -21.30 -17.06
C ARG A 232 0.56 -22.13 -18.16
N ILE A 233 -0.74 -22.43 -18.05
CA ILE A 233 -1.50 -23.13 -19.12
C ILE A 233 -1.63 -22.26 -20.37
N LEU A 234 -1.70 -20.94 -20.22
CA LEU A 234 -1.73 -19.98 -21.34
C LEU A 234 -0.34 -19.70 -21.92
N GLY A 235 0.71 -20.30 -21.37
CA GLY A 235 2.08 -20.22 -21.88
C GLY A 235 2.92 -19.11 -21.25
N THR A 236 2.52 -18.57 -20.11
CA THR A 236 3.35 -17.66 -19.30
C THR A 236 4.37 -18.49 -18.53
N ASP A 237 5.65 -18.27 -18.80
CA ASP A 237 6.77 -18.84 -18.04
C ASP A 237 7.15 -17.87 -16.91
N PRO A 238 7.75 -18.35 -15.80
CA PRO A 238 8.34 -17.48 -14.78
C PRO A 238 9.38 -16.52 -15.39
N GLU A 239 9.29 -15.24 -15.04
CA GLU A 239 10.22 -14.20 -15.46
C GLU A 239 11.00 -13.63 -14.28
N TYR A 240 12.22 -13.18 -14.55
CA TYR A 240 13.13 -12.58 -13.56
C TYR A 240 13.82 -11.39 -14.21
N ILE A 241 13.93 -10.29 -13.48
CA ILE A 241 14.58 -9.07 -13.96
C ILE A 241 16.09 -9.22 -13.78
N ASP A 242 16.84 -9.19 -14.89
CA ASP A 242 18.30 -9.39 -14.87
C ASP A 242 18.99 -8.28 -14.08
N GLY A 243 19.82 -8.67 -13.11
CA GLY A 243 20.53 -7.74 -12.23
C GLY A 243 19.74 -7.27 -11.01
N GLU A 244 18.42 -7.48 -10.95
CA GLU A 244 17.58 -6.99 -9.85
C GLU A 244 17.28 -8.07 -8.80
N GLY A 245 17.28 -9.36 -9.16
CA GLY A 245 17.08 -10.44 -8.20
C GLY A 245 17.31 -11.80 -8.83
N SER A 246 18.05 -12.69 -8.15
CA SER A 246 18.16 -14.07 -8.59
C SER A 246 16.89 -14.86 -8.22
N PRO A 247 16.65 -16.03 -8.85
CA PRO A 247 15.55 -16.89 -8.45
C PRO A 247 15.55 -17.29 -6.97
N GLU A 248 16.73 -17.40 -6.35
CA GLU A 248 16.89 -17.69 -4.92
C GLU A 248 16.49 -16.47 -4.06
N ASP A 249 16.84 -15.26 -4.49
CA ASP A 249 16.46 -14.03 -3.79
C ASP A 249 14.94 -13.85 -3.85
N VAL A 250 14.32 -14.04 -5.02
CA VAL A 250 12.87 -13.90 -5.20
C VAL A 250 12.09 -14.92 -4.38
N GLU A 251 12.55 -16.18 -4.31
CA GLU A 251 11.94 -17.20 -3.45
C GLU A 251 12.10 -16.84 -1.96
N ALA A 252 13.26 -16.32 -1.54
CA ALA A 252 13.48 -15.86 -0.17
C ALA A 252 12.60 -14.66 0.19
N TRP A 253 12.37 -13.73 -0.74
CA TRP A 253 11.45 -12.61 -0.52
C TRP A 253 9.99 -13.06 -0.43
N ASP A 254 9.55 -13.99 -1.29
CA ASP A 254 8.20 -14.58 -1.25
C ASP A 254 7.93 -15.22 0.13
N GLU A 255 8.86 -16.06 0.59
CA GLU A 255 8.78 -16.67 1.92
C GLU A 255 8.81 -15.61 3.05
N ASN A 256 9.60 -14.54 2.89
CA ASN A 256 9.69 -13.49 3.88
C ASN A 256 8.41 -12.64 3.95
N PHE A 257 7.78 -12.28 2.83
CA PHE A 257 6.51 -11.54 2.84
C PHE A 257 5.35 -12.37 3.40
N ASP A 258 5.36 -13.69 3.20
CA ASP A 258 4.39 -14.61 3.81
C ASP A 258 4.46 -14.65 5.34
N ASP A 259 5.64 -14.38 5.92
CA ASP A 259 5.90 -14.32 7.37
C ASP A 259 6.64 -13.03 7.74
N TYR A 260 6.08 -11.89 7.32
CA TYR A 260 6.72 -10.59 7.51
C TYR A 260 6.75 -10.17 8.99
N GLN A 261 7.95 -9.88 9.49
CA GLN A 261 8.17 -9.46 10.87
C GLN A 261 7.91 -7.97 11.03
N SER A 262 7.18 -7.58 12.07
CA SER A 262 6.95 -6.16 12.39
C SER A 262 6.69 -5.95 13.89
N GLU A 263 6.97 -4.75 14.39
CA GLU A 263 6.67 -4.42 15.79
C GLU A 263 5.17 -4.49 16.09
N ASP A 264 4.32 -4.25 15.09
CA ASP A 264 2.87 -4.40 15.19
C ASP A 264 2.43 -5.87 15.30
N ASN A 265 3.20 -6.79 14.72
CA ASN A 265 3.02 -8.24 14.86
C ASN A 265 3.63 -8.79 16.16
N GLY A 266 4.30 -7.93 16.94
CA GLY A 266 4.91 -8.26 18.22
C GLY A 266 6.38 -8.70 18.13
N ASP A 267 7.00 -8.52 16.96
CA ASP A 267 8.41 -8.81 16.72
C ASP A 267 9.28 -7.64 17.18
N THR A 268 10.59 -7.85 17.23
CA THR A 268 11.54 -6.81 17.60
C THR A 268 11.95 -5.97 16.39
N PHE A 269 12.36 -4.72 16.64
CA PHE A 269 13.00 -3.90 15.61
C PHE A 269 14.21 -4.58 14.94
N GLU A 270 15.00 -5.37 15.69
CA GLU A 270 16.13 -6.14 15.14
C GLU A 270 15.65 -7.23 14.17
N GLU A 271 14.57 -7.94 14.52
CA GLU A 271 13.94 -8.94 13.65
C GLU A 271 13.40 -8.30 12.38
N TYR A 272 12.74 -7.13 12.47
CA TYR A 272 12.32 -6.34 11.30
C TYR A 272 13.51 -5.91 10.44
N TRP A 273 14.55 -5.36 11.07
CA TRP A 273 15.70 -4.73 10.41
C TRP A 273 16.56 -5.72 9.61
N GLU A 274 16.70 -6.94 10.11
CA GLU A 274 17.55 -7.98 9.51
C GLU A 274 16.84 -8.84 8.47
N GLN A 275 15.56 -8.57 8.18
CA GLN A 275 14.79 -9.34 7.19
C GLN A 275 15.39 -9.20 5.78
N PRO A 276 15.45 -10.29 4.99
CA PRO A 276 15.94 -10.26 3.62
C PRO A 276 15.35 -9.15 2.75
N VAL A 277 14.03 -8.93 2.81
CA VAL A 277 13.36 -7.88 2.00
C VAL A 277 13.79 -6.48 2.40
N GLU A 278 13.91 -6.21 3.71
CA GLU A 278 14.33 -4.92 4.27
C GLU A 278 15.82 -4.64 4.04
N VAL A 279 16.66 -5.67 4.17
CA VAL A 279 18.10 -5.56 3.88
C VAL A 279 18.34 -5.20 2.42
N ASP A 280 17.63 -5.88 1.50
CA ASP A 280 17.72 -5.61 0.07
C ASP A 280 17.16 -4.22 -0.29
N ALA A 281 16.01 -3.83 0.28
CA ALA A 281 15.43 -2.50 0.07
C ALA A 281 16.34 -1.36 0.57
N ARG A 282 16.92 -1.51 1.78
CA ARG A 282 17.91 -0.55 2.29
C ARG A 282 19.16 -0.50 1.42
N GLN A 283 19.63 -1.65 0.93
CA GLN A 283 20.75 -1.68 0.00
C GLN A 283 20.43 -0.94 -1.29
N ALA A 284 19.25 -1.14 -1.89
CA ALA A 284 18.86 -0.45 -3.12
C ALA A 284 18.81 1.08 -2.92
N GLY A 285 18.24 1.54 -1.81
CA GLY A 285 18.23 2.97 -1.46
C GLY A 285 19.64 3.54 -1.30
N ARG A 286 20.52 2.84 -0.55
CA ARG A 286 21.91 3.24 -0.36
C ARG A 286 22.67 3.31 -1.69
N ASP A 287 22.62 2.23 -2.45
CA ASP A 287 23.40 2.10 -3.67
C ASP A 287 22.93 3.15 -4.70
N TYR A 288 21.63 3.50 -4.74
CA TYR A 288 21.13 4.61 -5.56
C TYR A 288 21.66 5.98 -5.10
N VAL A 289 21.64 6.26 -3.80
CA VAL A 289 22.18 7.52 -3.24
C VAL A 289 23.67 7.65 -3.54
N ASP A 290 24.44 6.59 -3.34
CA ASP A 290 25.89 6.56 -3.57
C ASP A 290 26.26 6.74 -5.06
N ASP A 291 25.43 6.20 -5.96
CA ASP A 291 25.69 6.23 -7.39
C ASP A 291 25.10 7.50 -8.07
N LEU A 292 24.19 8.22 -7.42
CA LEU A 292 23.56 9.42 -8.00
C LEU A 292 24.60 10.52 -8.19
N THR A 293 24.76 10.97 -9.44
CA THR A 293 25.68 12.05 -9.79
C THR A 293 24.96 13.37 -10.06
N PRO A 294 25.68 14.51 -10.04
CA PRO A 294 25.09 15.78 -10.48
C PRO A 294 24.54 15.76 -11.91
N GLU A 295 25.13 14.95 -12.81
CA GLU A 295 24.62 14.78 -14.19
C GLU A 295 23.29 14.02 -14.18
N ASP A 296 23.15 12.99 -13.34
CA ASP A 296 21.88 12.26 -13.20
C ASP A 296 20.78 13.15 -12.60
N LEU A 297 21.13 14.02 -11.63
CA LEU A 297 20.19 15.01 -11.10
C LEU A 297 19.71 15.99 -12.19
N GLU A 298 20.61 16.47 -13.03
CA GLU A 298 20.25 17.34 -14.16
C GLU A 298 19.28 16.63 -15.12
N ASP A 299 19.52 15.35 -15.43
CA ASP A 299 18.63 14.54 -16.27
C ASP A 299 17.25 14.33 -15.61
N LEU A 300 17.20 14.09 -14.30
CA LEU A 300 15.94 13.97 -13.54
C LEU A 300 15.14 15.28 -13.56
N VAL A 301 15.82 16.42 -13.42
CA VAL A 301 15.20 17.74 -13.52
C VAL A 301 14.68 17.99 -14.94
N GLU A 302 15.46 17.67 -15.98
CA GLU A 302 15.00 17.83 -17.38
C GLU A 302 13.78 16.94 -17.68
N ASP A 303 13.74 15.72 -17.17
CA ASP A 303 12.58 14.83 -17.32
C ASP A 303 11.36 15.39 -16.57
N ALA A 304 11.54 15.88 -15.34
CA ALA A 304 10.50 16.53 -14.57
C ALA A 304 9.89 17.75 -15.30
N GLU A 305 10.73 18.61 -15.88
CA GLU A 305 10.29 19.78 -16.66
C GLU A 305 9.65 19.43 -18.01
N SER A 306 10.02 18.28 -18.59
CA SER A 306 9.55 17.84 -19.91
C SER A 306 8.14 17.27 -19.88
N GLN A 307 7.62 16.93 -18.70
CA GLN A 307 6.25 16.47 -18.54
C GLN A 307 5.26 17.65 -18.62
N PRO A 308 4.12 17.52 -19.32
CA PRO A 308 3.06 18.50 -19.21
C PRO A 308 2.58 18.51 -17.76
N GLU A 309 2.53 19.70 -17.15
CA GLU A 309 1.97 19.95 -15.81
C GLU A 309 0.84 18.96 -15.48
N PRO A 310 0.84 18.33 -14.29
CA PRO A 310 -0.28 17.50 -13.87
C PRO A 310 -1.54 18.33 -14.06
N SER A 311 -2.49 17.79 -14.83
CA SER A 311 -3.69 18.54 -15.15
C SER A 311 -4.31 18.95 -13.82
N ASP A 312 -4.45 20.26 -13.59
CA ASP A 312 -5.28 20.79 -12.51
C ASP A 312 -6.60 20.01 -12.51
N GLY A 313 -6.70 19.03 -11.61
CA GLY A 313 -7.98 18.44 -11.25
C GLY A 313 -8.89 19.60 -10.89
N PRO A 314 -10.16 19.57 -11.33
CA PRO A 314 -10.92 20.79 -11.53
C PRO A 314 -10.91 21.64 -10.26
N THR A 315 -10.25 22.80 -10.33
CA THR A 315 -10.40 23.86 -9.35
C THR A 315 -11.88 24.20 -9.31
N GLN A 316 -12.61 23.68 -8.34
CA GLN A 316 -13.96 24.14 -8.05
C GLN A 316 -13.81 25.57 -7.55
N ALA A 317 -13.97 26.51 -8.47
CA ALA A 317 -14.27 27.89 -8.14
C ALA A 317 -15.43 27.91 -7.13
N PRO A 318 -15.38 28.75 -6.08
CA PRO A 318 -16.41 28.80 -5.07
C PRO A 318 -17.75 29.15 -5.73
N GLY A 319 -18.62 28.14 -5.83
CA GLY A 319 -19.93 28.23 -6.42
C GLY A 319 -20.78 29.28 -5.71
N GLU A 320 -21.33 30.20 -6.50
CA GLU A 320 -22.37 31.12 -6.07
C GLU A 320 -23.54 30.36 -5.42
N PRO A 321 -24.18 30.92 -4.38
CA PRO A 321 -25.29 30.27 -3.70
C PRO A 321 -26.51 30.17 -4.62
N GLY A 322 -26.86 28.94 -5.01
CA GLY A 322 -28.10 28.63 -5.71
C GLY A 322 -29.35 28.85 -4.84
N PRO A 323 -30.52 29.14 -5.46
CA PRO A 323 -31.76 29.46 -4.75
C PRO A 323 -32.35 28.21 -4.05
N PRO A 324 -33.19 28.38 -3.01
CA PRO A 324 -33.65 27.27 -2.20
C PRO A 324 -34.84 26.54 -2.84
N GLY A 325 -34.80 25.22 -2.73
CA GLY A 325 -36.00 24.39 -2.53
C GLY A 325 -36.48 23.56 -3.72
N THR A 326 -36.27 22.25 -3.61
CA THR A 326 -37.31 21.22 -3.81
C THR A 326 -36.87 19.94 -3.08
N GLU A 327 -37.70 19.49 -2.14
CA GLU A 327 -37.60 18.18 -1.47
C GLU A 327 -37.53 17.02 -2.48
N PRO A 328 -36.73 15.97 -2.25
CA PRO A 328 -36.89 14.71 -2.96
C PRO A 328 -38.02 13.89 -2.34
N GLU A 329 -38.97 13.46 -3.16
CA GLU A 329 -40.03 12.51 -2.82
C GLU A 329 -39.43 11.14 -2.49
N ASP A 330 -39.93 10.51 -1.42
CA ASP A 330 -39.62 9.14 -1.00
C ASP A 330 -39.87 8.13 -2.14
N PRO A 331 -38.96 7.17 -2.40
CA PRO A 331 -39.25 6.06 -3.29
C PRO A 331 -40.24 5.07 -2.65
N GLU A 332 -41.30 4.73 -3.38
CA GLU A 332 -42.31 3.75 -2.98
C GLU A 332 -41.71 2.36 -2.68
N PRO A 333 -42.25 1.61 -1.70
CA PRO A 333 -41.77 0.27 -1.37
C PRO A 333 -42.14 -0.77 -2.42
N SER A 334 -41.14 -1.54 -2.87
CA SER A 334 -41.29 -2.71 -3.74
C SER A 334 -42.23 -3.79 -3.16
N PRO A 335 -43.04 -4.47 -3.98
CA PRO A 335 -43.99 -5.49 -3.53
C PRO A 335 -43.31 -6.80 -3.11
N SER A 336 -43.80 -7.39 -2.01
CA SER A 336 -43.34 -8.67 -1.45
C SER A 336 -43.52 -9.85 -2.42
N PRO A 337 -42.61 -10.86 -2.40
CA PRO A 337 -42.76 -12.07 -3.20
C PRO A 337 -43.91 -12.94 -2.69
N GLY A 338 -44.77 -13.39 -3.61
CA GLY A 338 -45.89 -14.30 -3.35
C GLY A 338 -45.44 -15.74 -3.05
N PRO A 339 -46.34 -16.58 -2.50
CA PRO A 339 -46.00 -17.92 -2.02
C PRO A 339 -45.73 -18.93 -3.16
N ALA A 340 -44.81 -19.85 -2.90
CA ALA A 340 -44.38 -20.91 -3.81
C ALA A 340 -45.49 -21.94 -4.13
N PRO A 341 -45.51 -22.52 -5.36
CA PRO A 341 -46.49 -23.52 -5.75
C PRO A 341 -46.21 -24.90 -5.11
N THR A 342 -47.28 -25.58 -4.71
CA THR A 342 -47.27 -26.95 -4.19
C THR A 342 -47.17 -28.00 -5.30
N PRO A 343 -46.50 -29.16 -5.07
CA PRO A 343 -46.41 -30.23 -6.06
C PRO A 343 -47.71 -31.03 -6.15
N SER A 344 -48.13 -31.34 -7.37
CA SER A 344 -49.25 -32.25 -7.67
C SER A 344 -48.80 -33.72 -7.62
N PRO A 345 -49.66 -34.67 -7.21
CA PRO A 345 -49.31 -36.08 -7.11
C PRO A 345 -49.42 -36.81 -8.47
N THR A 346 -48.44 -37.66 -8.74
CA THR A 346 -48.44 -38.62 -9.86
C THR A 346 -49.47 -39.73 -9.63
N SER A 347 -50.24 -40.08 -10.67
CA SER A 347 -51.04 -41.31 -10.76
C SER A 347 -50.31 -42.38 -11.55
#